data_AF-A0AA49Q064-F1
#
_entry.id   AF-A0AA49Q064-F1
#
_cell.length_a   1.000
_cell.length_b   1.000
_cell.length_c   1.000
_cell.angle_alpha   90.00
_cell.angle_beta   90.00
_cell.angle_gamma   90.00
#
_symmetry.space_group_name_H-M   'P 1'
#
loop_
_entity.id
_entity.type
_entity.pdbx_description
1 polymer ?
#
loop_
_entity_poly.entity_id
_entity_poly.type
_entity_poly.pdbx_seq_one_letter_code
_entity_poly.pdbx_strand_id
1 'polypeptide(L)'
;MVKVKLNLISPLIVGGRNLVGNFLSTKDYIPGDVIRAAIAREILRNCPLYDVDKPDKDGRYNWIYIRDDEKCSRCKYKDWCRNFSNIRFYNFYYDGARPFPLSAMKCKYHNDHGLVDVLFDRKSECPRCKERIEFATGYYKDGKMVDVPKRLFTRTAIDPYTKTARDGGLYSILAIEEGSTFEGYVDGTNELEEFKMLRIGADTSSGFGKCEIEICSEGARNEVDLIERIEKLNKIVGKRQYGGKTYKSLITLDFYSDMIPDIDYNIPLKTTDDYKELWKKILNLGFDYDVIKVYSESNLYRGYDTSKPVEDMRESPSVYIEKGSVVLIGTDEDINDIKDKLYSVEKSGIGQNTANGYGYVKICDEIRLNGGN
;
A
#
# COMPACT_ATOMS: atom_id res chain seq x y z
N MET A 1 -9.81 -12.57 3.93
CA MET A 1 -9.08 -11.81 2.90
C MET A 1 -9.32 -12.47 1.56
N VAL A 2 -9.73 -11.68 0.58
CA VAL A 2 -10.07 -12.10 -0.79
C VAL A 2 -9.13 -11.39 -1.74
N LYS A 3 -8.59 -12.11 -2.73
CA LYS A 3 -7.77 -11.53 -3.78
C LYS A 3 -8.67 -10.97 -4.87
N VAL A 4 -8.35 -9.77 -5.33
CA VAL A 4 -9.18 -9.01 -6.27
C VAL A 4 -8.33 -8.48 -7.41
N LYS A 5 -8.84 -8.59 -8.63
CA LYS A 5 -8.27 -7.98 -9.84
C LYS A 5 -9.13 -6.81 -10.27
N LEU A 6 -8.47 -5.74 -10.70
CA LEU A 6 -9.07 -4.55 -11.28
C LEU A 6 -8.58 -4.42 -12.72
N ASN A 7 -9.47 -4.64 -13.67
CA ASN A 7 -9.19 -4.55 -15.09
C ASN A 7 -9.57 -3.15 -15.59
N LEU A 8 -8.60 -2.34 -16.01
CA LEU A 8 -8.85 -0.97 -16.44
C LEU A 8 -9.50 -0.96 -17.83
N ILE A 9 -10.71 -0.41 -17.92
CA ILE A 9 -11.46 -0.21 -19.17
C ILE A 9 -11.15 1.16 -19.77
N SER A 10 -10.77 2.13 -18.94
CA SER A 10 -10.28 3.43 -19.39
C SER A 10 -9.02 3.83 -18.63
N PRO A 11 -8.27 4.84 -19.12
CA PRO A 11 -7.02 5.24 -18.49
C PRO A 11 -7.28 5.68 -17.04
N LEU A 12 -6.30 5.54 -16.17
CA LEU A 12 -6.45 5.80 -14.75
C LEU A 12 -5.50 6.88 -14.25
N ILE A 13 -6.04 7.78 -13.44
CA ILE A 13 -5.27 8.80 -12.71
C ILE A 13 -5.46 8.55 -11.22
N VAL A 14 -4.37 8.26 -10.54
CA VAL A 14 -4.33 8.14 -9.09
C VAL A 14 -3.38 9.20 -8.54
N GLY A 15 -3.86 10.03 -7.62
CA GLY A 15 -3.16 11.24 -7.17
C GLY A 15 -1.68 11.01 -6.86
N GLY A 16 -0.80 11.55 -7.70
CA GLY A 16 0.64 11.58 -7.50
C GLY A 16 1.13 12.94 -6.98
N ARG A 17 2.45 13.08 -6.81
CA ARG A 17 3.05 14.37 -6.47
C ARG A 17 2.99 15.29 -7.69
N ASN A 18 2.54 16.53 -7.50
CA ASN A 18 2.61 17.56 -8.54
C ASN A 18 4.09 17.89 -8.77
N LEU A 19 4.64 17.40 -9.88
CA LEU A 19 5.99 17.73 -10.34
C LEU A 19 5.87 19.06 -11.08
N VAL A 20 6.40 20.13 -10.48
CA VAL A 20 6.54 21.51 -11.00
C VAL A 20 5.86 21.81 -12.35
N GLY A 21 4.87 22.71 -12.35
CA GLY A 21 4.15 23.16 -13.55
C GLY A 21 2.76 22.52 -13.71
N ASN A 22 2.18 22.61 -14.91
CA ASN A 22 0.85 22.06 -15.23
C ASN A 22 0.91 20.56 -15.60
N PHE A 23 1.72 19.78 -14.87
CA PHE A 23 1.91 18.35 -15.11
C PHE A 23 1.40 17.52 -13.93
N LEU A 24 0.37 16.73 -14.19
CA LEU A 24 -0.21 15.81 -13.22
C LEU A 24 0.35 14.40 -13.44
N SER A 25 1.08 13.90 -12.45
CA SER A 25 1.64 12.54 -12.46
C SER A 25 0.73 11.59 -11.69
N THR A 26 0.57 10.37 -12.22
CA THR A 26 -0.12 9.27 -11.52
C THR A 26 0.85 8.40 -10.74
N LYS A 27 0.38 7.87 -9.59
CA LYS A 27 1.05 6.75 -8.91
C LYS A 27 1.05 5.49 -9.81
N ASP A 28 2.03 4.62 -9.59
CA ASP A 28 2.20 3.32 -10.26
C ASP A 28 1.39 2.18 -9.63
N TYR A 29 0.64 2.49 -8.58
CA TYR A 29 -0.21 1.55 -7.87
C TYR A 29 -1.49 2.28 -7.47
N ILE A 30 -2.51 1.52 -7.12
CA ILE A 30 -3.78 2.07 -6.65
C ILE A 30 -3.80 1.91 -5.12
N PRO A 31 -3.72 2.99 -4.35
CA PRO A 31 -3.84 2.95 -2.90
C PRO A 31 -5.18 2.38 -2.45
N GLY A 32 -5.19 1.72 -1.29
CA GLY A 32 -6.40 1.15 -0.70
C GLY A 32 -7.50 2.18 -0.41
N ASP A 33 -7.13 3.38 0.05
CA ASP A 33 -8.05 4.50 0.27
C ASP A 33 -8.80 4.92 -1.01
N VAL A 34 -8.16 4.88 -2.17
CA VAL A 34 -8.79 5.22 -3.46
C VAL A 34 -9.88 4.21 -3.83
N ILE A 35 -9.64 2.91 -3.60
CA ILE A 35 -10.64 1.86 -3.83
C ILE A 35 -11.77 1.97 -2.83
N ARG A 36 -11.44 2.17 -1.54
CA ARG A 36 -12.41 2.40 -0.48
C ARG A 36 -13.32 3.59 -0.82
N ALA A 37 -12.74 4.71 -1.24
CA ALA A 37 -13.50 5.91 -1.62
C ALA A 37 -14.37 5.68 -2.87
N ALA A 38 -13.91 4.88 -3.84
CA ALA A 38 -14.70 4.54 -5.02
C ALA A 38 -15.94 3.71 -4.67
N ILE A 39 -15.81 2.73 -3.78
CA ILE A 39 -16.94 1.93 -3.29
C ILE A 39 -17.87 2.79 -2.44
N ALA A 40 -17.33 3.60 -1.52
CA ALA A 40 -18.14 4.52 -0.73
C ALA A 40 -18.96 5.46 -1.64
N ARG A 41 -18.33 6.03 -2.66
CA ARG A 41 -19.00 6.88 -3.64
C ARG A 41 -20.12 6.14 -4.38
N GLU A 42 -19.91 4.89 -4.77
CA GLU A 42 -20.94 4.09 -5.43
C GLU A 42 -22.12 3.80 -4.49
N ILE A 43 -21.87 3.45 -3.23
CA ILE A 43 -22.91 3.26 -2.21
C ILE A 43 -23.73 4.54 -2.02
N LEU A 44 -23.05 5.67 -1.80
CA LEU A 44 -23.69 6.96 -1.52
C LEU A 44 -24.53 7.47 -2.70
N ARG A 45 -24.03 7.34 -3.94
CA ARG A 45 -24.77 7.75 -5.15
C ARG A 45 -26.10 7.02 -5.33
N ASN A 46 -26.19 5.80 -4.83
CA ASN A 46 -27.40 4.98 -4.90
C ASN A 46 -28.24 5.05 -3.61
N CYS A 47 -27.85 5.86 -2.63
CA CYS A 47 -28.56 5.98 -1.36
C CYS A 47 -29.57 7.14 -1.42
N PRO A 48 -30.89 6.88 -1.35
CA PRO A 48 -31.90 7.94 -1.41
C PRO A 48 -31.93 8.82 -0.15
N LEU A 49 -31.26 8.39 0.91
CA LEU A 49 -31.15 9.14 2.17
C LEU A 49 -29.84 9.94 2.26
N TYR A 50 -28.98 9.84 1.24
CA TYR A 50 -27.74 10.60 1.20
C TYR A 50 -28.01 12.01 0.69
N ASP A 51 -27.48 12.98 1.41
CA ASP A 51 -27.50 14.39 1.06
C ASP A 51 -26.05 14.89 1.12
N VAL A 52 -25.54 15.40 0.00
CA VAL A 52 -24.14 15.81 -0.16
C VAL A 52 -23.79 17.02 0.69
N ASP A 53 -24.79 17.83 1.03
CA ASP A 53 -24.60 19.08 1.78
C ASP A 53 -24.83 18.89 3.28
N LYS A 54 -25.23 17.67 3.72
CA LYS A 54 -25.49 17.38 5.14
C LYS A 54 -24.47 16.39 5.72
N PRO A 55 -23.77 16.77 6.79
CA PRO A 55 -22.91 15.84 7.50
C PRO A 55 -23.73 14.81 8.29
N ASP A 56 -23.06 13.75 8.74
CA ASP A 56 -23.59 12.85 9.76
C ASP A 56 -23.63 13.49 11.16
N LYS A 57 -24.02 12.70 12.16
CA LYS A 57 -24.12 13.16 13.56
C LYS A 57 -22.79 13.60 14.17
N ASP A 58 -21.67 13.14 13.60
CA ASP A 58 -20.31 13.44 14.04
C ASP A 58 -19.67 14.56 13.18
N GLY A 59 -20.43 15.20 12.29
CA GLY A 59 -19.94 16.27 11.42
C GLY A 59 -19.23 15.78 10.16
N ARG A 60 -19.31 14.49 9.82
CA ARG A 60 -18.60 13.90 8.67
C ARG A 60 -19.44 13.89 7.41
N TYR A 61 -18.85 14.33 6.31
CA TYR A 61 -19.39 14.23 4.95
C TYR A 61 -18.95 12.92 4.29
N ASN A 62 -19.63 12.51 3.22
CA ASN A 62 -19.27 11.34 2.40
C ASN A 62 -19.03 10.04 3.22
N TRP A 63 -19.64 9.92 4.41
CA TRP A 63 -19.41 8.81 5.31
C TRP A 63 -20.46 7.71 5.15
N ILE A 64 -20.02 6.45 5.25
CA ILE A 64 -20.86 5.26 5.09
C ILE A 64 -21.34 4.78 6.46
N TYR A 65 -22.66 4.76 6.65
CA TYR A 65 -23.33 4.25 7.85
C TYR A 65 -24.82 4.00 7.55
N ILE A 66 -25.51 3.31 8.46
CA ILE A 66 -26.97 3.16 8.41
C ILE A 66 -27.62 4.48 8.82
N ARG A 67 -28.31 5.12 7.86
CA ARG A 67 -28.96 6.42 8.08
C ARG A 67 -30.31 6.30 8.78
N ASP A 68 -31.05 5.21 8.51
CA ASP A 68 -32.40 4.95 9.02
C ASP A 68 -32.65 3.44 8.98
N ASP A 69 -32.85 2.79 10.13
CA ASP A 69 -32.96 1.33 10.21
C ASP A 69 -34.18 0.77 9.45
N GLU A 70 -35.31 1.47 9.47
CA GLU A 70 -36.53 1.03 8.80
C GLU A 70 -36.41 1.18 7.29
N LYS A 71 -35.98 2.35 6.82
CA LYS A 71 -35.84 2.64 5.38
C LYS A 71 -34.68 1.86 4.74
N CYS A 72 -33.60 1.61 5.49
CA CYS A 72 -32.49 0.79 5.02
C CYS A 72 -32.76 -0.72 5.11
N SER A 73 -33.88 -1.16 5.68
CA SER A 73 -34.15 -2.58 5.93
C SER A 73 -34.06 -3.47 4.68
N ARG A 74 -34.44 -2.94 3.51
CA ARG A 74 -34.43 -3.58 2.18
C ARG A 74 -33.39 -2.99 1.22
N CYS A 75 -32.47 -2.16 1.71
CA CYS A 75 -31.42 -1.57 0.89
C CYS A 75 -30.39 -2.63 0.48
N LYS A 76 -30.01 -2.68 -0.81
CA LYS A 76 -28.96 -3.60 -1.30
C LYS A 76 -27.63 -3.44 -0.55
N TYR A 77 -27.26 -2.21 -0.20
CA TYR A 77 -25.97 -1.91 0.45
C TYR A 77 -26.06 -1.88 1.98
N LYS A 78 -27.08 -2.49 2.58
CA LYS A 78 -27.28 -2.45 4.04
C LYS A 78 -26.11 -3.06 4.80
N ASP A 79 -25.62 -4.22 4.37
CA ASP A 79 -24.54 -4.92 5.06
C ASP A 79 -23.19 -4.22 4.84
N TRP A 80 -22.99 -3.62 3.67
CA TRP A 80 -21.91 -2.65 3.44
C TRP A 80 -21.98 -1.48 4.42
N CYS A 81 -23.14 -0.81 4.55
CA CYS A 81 -23.30 0.32 5.46
C CYS A 81 -23.05 -0.04 6.94
N ARG A 82 -23.31 -1.28 7.35
CA ARG A 82 -23.04 -1.77 8.71
C ARG A 82 -21.58 -2.06 8.94
N ASN A 83 -20.92 -2.68 7.97
CA ASN A 83 -19.59 -3.25 8.14
C ASN A 83 -18.46 -2.41 7.53
N PHE A 84 -18.76 -1.33 6.82
CA PHE A 84 -17.79 -0.58 6.01
C PHE A 84 -16.50 -0.20 6.75
N SER A 85 -16.62 0.24 8.00
CA SER A 85 -15.49 0.62 8.86
C SER A 85 -14.55 -0.54 9.17
N ASN A 86 -15.03 -1.78 9.13
CA ASN A 86 -14.27 -2.99 9.41
C ASN A 86 -13.67 -3.63 8.14
N ILE A 87 -14.07 -3.17 6.95
CA ILE A 87 -13.55 -3.67 5.68
C ILE A 87 -12.20 -2.99 5.40
N ARG A 88 -11.18 -3.81 5.12
CA ARG A 88 -9.84 -3.32 4.77
C ARG A 88 -9.62 -3.42 3.27
N PHE A 89 -9.12 -2.34 2.69
CA PHE A 89 -8.72 -2.28 1.29
C PHE A 89 -7.21 -2.14 1.24
N TYR A 90 -6.51 -3.14 0.73
CA TYR A 90 -5.05 -3.07 0.57
C TYR A 90 -4.71 -2.34 -0.73
N ASN A 91 -3.44 -1.98 -0.91
CA ASN A 91 -2.96 -1.45 -2.17
C ASN A 91 -3.07 -2.50 -3.29
N PHE A 92 -3.40 -2.03 -4.49
CA PHE A 92 -3.43 -2.84 -5.70
C PHE A 92 -2.23 -2.49 -6.58
N TYR A 93 -1.47 -3.51 -6.95
CA TYR A 93 -0.24 -3.36 -7.72
C TYR A 93 -0.41 -3.94 -9.12
N TYR A 94 0.23 -3.29 -10.09
CA TYR A 94 0.14 -3.68 -11.49
C TYR A 94 0.59 -5.13 -11.68
N ASP A 95 -0.28 -5.94 -12.29
CA ASP A 95 -0.11 -7.37 -12.56
C ASP A 95 0.35 -8.18 -11.32
N GLY A 96 -0.01 -7.75 -10.11
CA GLY A 96 0.39 -8.43 -8.87
C GLY A 96 1.83 -8.22 -8.45
N ALA A 97 2.55 -7.26 -9.08
CA ALA A 97 3.88 -6.86 -8.69
C ALA A 97 3.95 -6.37 -7.23
N ARG A 98 5.17 -6.21 -6.71
CA ARG A 98 5.45 -5.79 -5.34
C ARG A 98 6.53 -4.72 -5.32
N PRO A 99 6.50 -3.80 -4.34
CA PRO A 99 7.56 -2.80 -4.20
C PRO A 99 8.89 -3.51 -3.91
N PHE A 100 9.98 -3.06 -4.53
CA PHE A 100 11.30 -3.55 -4.14
C PHE A 100 11.55 -3.25 -2.65
N PRO A 101 12.10 -4.21 -1.89
CA PRO A 101 12.60 -3.89 -0.57
C PRO A 101 13.79 -2.92 -0.67
N LEU A 102 13.91 -1.99 0.27
CA LEU A 102 14.98 -0.98 0.31
C LEU A 102 16.37 -1.59 0.56
N SER A 103 16.44 -2.85 0.97
CA SER A 103 17.70 -3.60 1.03
C SER A 103 18.07 -4.31 -0.28
N ALA A 104 17.20 -4.29 -1.30
CA ALA A 104 17.47 -4.90 -2.58
C ALA A 104 18.30 -3.97 -3.47
N MET A 105 19.32 -4.54 -4.10
CA MET A 105 20.21 -3.89 -5.04
C MET A 105 20.15 -4.61 -6.39
N LYS A 106 20.59 -3.95 -7.45
CA LYS A 106 20.71 -4.49 -8.80
C LYS A 106 22.04 -4.07 -9.43
N CYS A 107 22.51 -4.81 -10.43
CA CYS A 107 23.65 -4.38 -11.23
C CYS A 107 23.27 -3.11 -12.02
N LYS A 108 24.14 -2.09 -11.96
CA LYS A 108 23.91 -0.82 -12.66
C LYS A 108 23.91 -0.96 -14.19
N TYR A 109 24.71 -1.89 -14.72
CA TYR A 109 24.96 -2.01 -16.15
C TYR A 109 24.17 -3.16 -16.82
N HIS A 110 23.66 -4.10 -16.02
CA HIS A 110 23.03 -5.33 -16.52
C HIS A 110 21.79 -5.68 -15.70
N ASN A 111 20.62 -5.28 -16.20
CA ASN A 111 19.34 -5.53 -15.52
C ASN A 111 18.97 -7.03 -15.44
N ASP A 112 19.61 -7.90 -16.24
CA ASP A 112 19.39 -9.35 -16.25
C ASP A 112 20.23 -10.10 -15.19
N HIS A 113 21.11 -9.41 -14.46
CA HIS A 113 21.98 -10.02 -13.45
C HIS A 113 21.29 -10.33 -12.12
N GLY A 114 19.97 -10.19 -12.04
CA GLY A 114 19.20 -10.48 -10.85
C GLY A 114 19.32 -9.40 -9.78
N LEU A 115 18.78 -9.73 -8.61
CA LEU A 115 18.74 -8.85 -7.44
C LEU A 115 19.75 -9.32 -6.42
N VAL A 116 20.32 -8.37 -5.69
CA VAL A 116 21.27 -8.62 -4.61
C VAL A 116 20.68 -8.03 -3.34
N ASP A 117 20.29 -8.87 -2.39
CA ASP A 117 19.77 -8.39 -1.10
C ASP A 117 20.91 -8.17 -0.10
N VAL A 118 21.07 -6.93 0.37
CA VAL A 118 22.11 -6.56 1.34
C VAL A 118 21.64 -6.54 2.80
N LEU A 119 20.42 -7.03 3.08
CA LEU A 119 19.89 -7.10 4.45
C LEU A 119 20.78 -7.96 5.35
N PHE A 120 21.22 -9.12 4.86
CA PHE A 120 22.01 -10.07 5.63
C PHE A 120 23.52 -9.84 5.43
N ASP A 121 23.96 -9.76 4.17
CA ASP A 121 25.36 -9.62 3.78
C ASP A 121 25.59 -8.32 3.01
N ARG A 122 26.53 -7.50 3.48
CA ARG A 122 26.95 -6.32 2.71
C ARG A 122 27.77 -6.78 1.51
N LYS A 123 27.23 -6.56 0.32
CA LYS A 123 27.97 -6.67 -0.95
C LYS A 123 28.13 -5.26 -1.53
N SER A 124 29.28 -4.99 -2.14
CA SER A 124 29.57 -3.73 -2.84
C SER A 124 29.55 -3.88 -4.36
N GLU A 125 29.50 -5.12 -4.86
CA GLU A 125 29.69 -5.48 -6.26
C GLU A 125 28.69 -6.55 -6.69
N CYS A 126 28.40 -6.58 -7.99
CA CYS A 126 27.52 -7.56 -8.60
C CYS A 126 28.15 -8.97 -8.47
N PRO A 127 27.43 -9.98 -7.94
CA PRO A 127 27.95 -11.34 -7.83
C PRO A 127 28.42 -11.92 -9.17
N ARG A 128 27.73 -11.56 -10.27
CA ARG A 128 27.93 -12.12 -11.61
C ARG A 128 29.05 -11.46 -12.41
N CYS A 129 29.10 -10.12 -12.48
CA CYS A 129 30.09 -9.40 -13.29
C CYS A 129 31.08 -8.55 -12.50
N LYS A 130 30.99 -8.50 -11.17
CA LYS A 130 31.84 -7.68 -10.27
C LYS A 130 31.74 -6.16 -10.46
N GLU A 131 30.85 -5.70 -11.33
CA GLU A 131 30.57 -4.27 -11.51
C GLU A 131 29.75 -3.68 -10.36
N ARG A 132 29.65 -2.34 -10.36
CA ARG A 132 28.87 -1.57 -9.39
C ARG A 132 27.40 -2.02 -9.33
N ILE A 133 26.91 -2.16 -8.10
CA ILE A 133 25.48 -2.30 -7.79
C ILE A 133 24.89 -0.99 -7.26
N GLU A 134 23.58 -0.84 -7.41
CA GLU A 134 22.78 0.29 -6.91
C GLU A 134 21.45 -0.20 -6.35
N PHE A 135 20.78 0.61 -5.54
CA PHE A 135 19.48 0.24 -4.97
C PHE A 135 18.45 0.01 -6.09
N ALA A 136 17.69 -1.07 -5.96
CA ALA A 136 16.55 -1.33 -6.84
C ALA A 136 15.38 -0.44 -6.41
N THR A 137 14.72 0.18 -7.38
CA THR A 137 13.55 1.05 -7.17
C THR A 137 12.40 0.62 -8.08
N GLY A 138 11.18 1.00 -7.71
CA GLY A 138 9.97 0.61 -8.43
C GLY A 138 9.41 -0.73 -7.96
N TYR A 139 8.97 -1.56 -8.90
CA TYR A 139 8.23 -2.79 -8.63
C TYR A 139 8.86 -4.00 -9.31
N TYR A 140 8.61 -5.17 -8.74
CA TYR A 140 9.06 -6.44 -9.28
C TYR A 140 7.97 -7.50 -9.23
N LYS A 141 8.09 -8.47 -10.12
CA LYS A 141 7.29 -9.69 -10.18
C LYS A 141 8.19 -10.81 -10.70
N ASP A 142 8.16 -11.96 -10.04
CA ASP A 142 8.92 -13.16 -10.44
C ASP A 142 10.41 -12.87 -10.72
N GLY A 143 11.02 -12.03 -9.87
CA GLY A 143 12.44 -11.63 -9.97
C GLY A 143 12.77 -10.62 -11.06
N LYS A 144 11.78 -10.10 -11.80
CA LYS A 144 11.96 -9.11 -12.86
C LYS A 144 11.34 -7.77 -12.49
N MET A 145 11.98 -6.69 -12.94
CA MET A 145 11.41 -5.34 -12.85
C MET A 145 10.14 -5.24 -13.69
N VAL A 146 9.17 -4.50 -13.18
CA VAL A 146 7.89 -4.27 -13.85
C VAL A 146 7.64 -2.77 -13.93
N ASP A 147 7.45 -2.28 -15.15
CA ASP A 147 7.06 -0.90 -15.43
C ASP A 147 5.56 -0.85 -15.73
N VAL A 148 4.89 0.18 -15.20
CA VAL A 148 3.46 0.39 -15.42
C VAL A 148 3.28 1.18 -16.71
N PRO A 149 2.50 0.69 -17.69
CA PRO A 149 2.29 1.39 -18.95
C PRO A 149 1.53 2.70 -18.69
N LYS A 150 2.06 3.80 -19.23
CA LYS A 150 1.52 5.15 -19.06
C LYS A 150 1.43 5.89 -20.38
N ARG A 151 0.39 6.70 -20.50
CA ARG A 151 0.13 7.58 -21.64
C ARG A 151 0.01 9.03 -21.20
N LEU A 152 0.64 9.91 -21.96
CA LEU A 152 0.54 11.36 -21.79
C LEU A 152 -0.70 11.89 -22.53
N PHE A 153 -1.52 12.65 -21.82
CA PHE A 153 -2.68 13.37 -22.34
C PHE A 153 -2.46 14.87 -22.15
N THR A 154 -2.46 15.64 -23.23
CA THR A 154 -2.47 17.11 -23.16
C THR A 154 -3.90 17.62 -23.33
N ARG A 155 -4.36 18.44 -22.40
CA ARG A 155 -5.71 18.98 -22.36
C ARG A 155 -5.71 20.48 -22.17
N THR A 156 -6.77 21.11 -22.65
CA THR A 156 -7.02 22.55 -22.47
C THR A 156 -8.37 22.75 -21.82
N ALA A 157 -8.42 23.56 -20.75
CA ALA A 157 -9.67 23.99 -20.16
C ALA A 157 -10.42 24.91 -21.13
N ILE A 158 -11.73 24.71 -21.26
CA ILE A 158 -12.59 25.51 -22.14
C ILE A 158 -13.28 26.59 -21.28
N ASP A 159 -13.27 27.82 -21.76
CA ASP A 159 -14.11 28.87 -21.20
C ASP A 159 -15.59 28.62 -21.57
N PRO A 160 -16.48 28.46 -20.58
CA PRO A 160 -17.87 28.09 -20.86
C PRO A 160 -18.65 29.18 -21.60
N TYR A 161 -18.24 30.45 -21.50
CA TYR A 161 -18.89 31.60 -22.13
C TYR A 161 -18.37 31.84 -23.54
N THR A 162 -17.05 31.85 -23.73
CA THR A 162 -16.45 32.15 -25.05
C THR A 162 -16.29 30.91 -25.93
N LYS A 163 -16.38 29.71 -25.35
CA LYS A 163 -16.08 28.42 -26.00
C LYS A 163 -14.65 28.32 -26.54
N THR A 164 -13.75 29.21 -26.12
CA THR A 164 -12.33 29.18 -26.48
C THR A 164 -11.51 28.48 -25.41
N ALA A 165 -10.24 28.19 -25.72
CA ALA A 165 -9.25 27.83 -24.71
C ALA A 165 -9.21 28.92 -23.62
N ARG A 166 -9.32 28.50 -22.35
CA ARG A 166 -9.10 29.38 -21.21
C ARG A 166 -7.60 29.63 -21.09
N ASP A 167 -7.22 30.89 -20.91
CA ASP A 167 -5.83 31.26 -20.71
C ASP A 167 -5.23 30.56 -19.46
N GLY A 168 -3.99 30.10 -19.57
CA GLY A 168 -3.35 29.23 -18.56
C GLY A 168 -3.98 27.84 -18.37
N GLY A 169 -4.99 27.49 -19.17
CA GLY A 169 -5.77 26.26 -19.04
C GLY A 169 -5.15 25.02 -19.69
N LEU A 170 -3.92 25.10 -20.21
CA LEU A 170 -3.21 23.96 -20.78
C LEU A 170 -2.55 23.14 -19.67
N TYR A 171 -2.85 21.84 -19.62
CA TYR A 171 -2.25 20.91 -18.67
C TYR A 171 -2.01 19.54 -19.30
N SER A 172 -1.04 18.84 -18.75
CA SER A 172 -0.65 17.50 -19.17
C SER A 172 -0.89 16.51 -18.04
N ILE A 173 -1.51 15.38 -18.37
CA ILE A 173 -1.76 14.28 -17.45
C ILE A 173 -0.98 13.07 -17.93
N LEU A 174 -0.13 12.51 -17.08
CA LEU A 174 0.45 11.19 -17.30
C LEU A 174 -0.43 10.16 -16.57
N ALA A 175 -1.26 9.44 -17.32
CA ALA A 175 -2.21 8.46 -16.79
C ALA A 175 -1.75 7.02 -17.08
N ILE A 176 -2.16 6.07 -16.25
CA ILE A 176 -1.97 4.64 -16.51
C ILE A 176 -2.84 4.23 -17.70
N GLU A 177 -2.30 3.41 -18.60
CA GLU A 177 -3.03 2.96 -19.79
C GLU A 177 -4.18 2.01 -19.46
N GLU A 178 -5.25 2.11 -20.26
CA GLU A 178 -6.33 1.12 -20.28
C GLU A 178 -5.81 -0.27 -20.71
N GLY A 179 -6.53 -1.33 -20.35
CA GLY A 179 -6.07 -2.71 -20.51
C GLY A 179 -5.11 -3.19 -19.42
N SER A 180 -4.59 -2.28 -18.58
CA SER A 180 -3.79 -2.64 -17.42
C SER A 180 -4.61 -3.40 -16.38
N THR A 181 -3.98 -4.39 -15.74
CA THR A 181 -4.58 -5.15 -14.63
C THR A 181 -3.86 -4.83 -13.33
N PHE A 182 -4.60 -4.62 -12.26
CA PHE A 182 -4.05 -4.41 -10.92
C PHE A 182 -4.59 -5.45 -9.95
N GLU A 183 -3.72 -6.03 -9.15
CA GLU A 183 -4.09 -7.06 -8.16
C GLU A 183 -3.85 -6.57 -6.74
N GLY A 184 -4.82 -6.81 -5.88
CA GLY A 184 -4.76 -6.46 -4.46
C GLY A 184 -5.65 -7.38 -3.64
N TYR A 185 -5.89 -6.97 -2.41
CA TYR A 185 -6.70 -7.73 -1.47
C TYR A 185 -7.77 -6.84 -0.86
N VAL A 186 -8.86 -7.48 -0.44
CA VAL A 186 -9.90 -6.90 0.41
C VAL A 186 -10.17 -7.86 1.55
N ASP A 187 -10.27 -7.37 2.78
CA ASP A 187 -10.59 -8.19 3.96
C ASP A 187 -11.84 -7.67 4.67
N GLY A 188 -12.63 -8.60 5.22
CA GLY A 188 -13.88 -8.26 5.94
C GLY A 188 -15.15 -8.29 5.09
N THR A 189 -15.10 -8.70 3.82
CA THR A 189 -16.29 -8.90 2.97
C THR A 189 -16.00 -9.86 1.81
N ASN A 190 -17.05 -10.54 1.33
CA ASN A 190 -17.04 -11.35 0.11
C ASN A 190 -18.02 -10.80 -0.96
N GLU A 191 -18.72 -9.70 -0.68
CA GLU A 191 -19.84 -9.19 -1.48
C GLU A 191 -19.39 -8.20 -2.57
N LEU A 192 -18.14 -8.31 -3.02
CA LEU A 192 -17.56 -7.39 -4.02
C LEU A 192 -18.22 -7.53 -5.40
N GLU A 193 -18.94 -8.61 -5.64
CA GLU A 193 -19.69 -8.85 -6.89
C GLU A 193 -20.77 -7.79 -7.14
N GLU A 194 -21.22 -7.08 -6.10
CA GLU A 194 -22.15 -5.96 -6.22
C GLU A 194 -21.55 -4.77 -6.99
N PHE A 195 -20.22 -4.70 -7.07
CA PHE A 195 -19.44 -3.61 -7.67
C PHE A 195 -18.75 -4.04 -8.96
N LYS A 196 -19.45 -4.75 -9.86
CA LYS A 196 -18.85 -5.23 -11.14
C LYS A 196 -18.10 -4.17 -11.91
N MET A 197 -18.58 -2.93 -11.89
CA MET A 197 -17.96 -1.80 -12.58
C MET A 197 -17.85 -0.61 -11.64
N LEU A 198 -16.63 -0.09 -11.47
CA LEU A 198 -16.36 1.09 -10.68
C LEU A 198 -15.74 2.19 -11.51
N ARG A 199 -15.86 3.43 -11.01
CA ARG A 199 -14.95 4.51 -11.37
C ARG A 199 -14.03 4.76 -10.20
N ILE A 200 -12.72 4.65 -10.41
CA ILE A 200 -11.66 4.82 -9.41
C ILE A 200 -10.77 6.02 -9.76
N GLY A 201 -10.13 6.62 -8.76
CA GLY A 201 -9.21 7.74 -8.98
C GLY A 201 -9.89 9.07 -9.35
N ALA A 202 -9.13 9.91 -10.07
CA ALA A 202 -9.46 11.29 -10.43
C ALA A 202 -10.00 11.43 -11.86
N ASP A 203 -10.56 12.60 -12.18
CA ASP A 203 -11.16 12.96 -13.49
C ASP A 203 -12.15 11.93 -14.05
N THR A 204 -12.85 11.26 -13.14
CA THR A 204 -13.81 10.23 -13.51
C THR A 204 -14.94 10.77 -14.38
N SER A 205 -15.35 12.03 -14.23
CA SER A 205 -16.35 12.68 -15.10
C SER A 205 -15.87 12.86 -16.54
N SER A 206 -14.55 12.92 -16.76
CA SER A 206 -13.92 13.15 -18.06
C SER A 206 -13.43 11.87 -18.75
N GLY A 207 -13.99 10.72 -18.34
CA GLY A 207 -13.76 9.41 -18.96
C GLY A 207 -12.68 8.54 -18.30
N PHE A 208 -11.97 9.02 -17.28
CA PHE A 208 -10.93 8.23 -16.59
C PHE A 208 -11.51 7.27 -15.55
N GLY A 209 -10.71 6.27 -15.22
CA GLY A 209 -10.85 5.44 -14.03
C GLY A 209 -11.92 4.37 -14.10
N LYS A 210 -12.48 4.07 -15.27
CA LYS A 210 -13.47 2.99 -15.42
C LYS A 210 -12.75 1.65 -15.30
N CYS A 211 -13.17 0.79 -14.38
CA CYS A 211 -12.60 -0.54 -14.21
C CYS A 211 -13.68 -1.60 -13.94
N GLU A 212 -13.35 -2.85 -14.27
CA GLU A 212 -14.09 -4.04 -13.89
C GLU A 212 -13.42 -4.73 -12.70
N ILE A 213 -14.24 -5.25 -11.78
CA ILE A 213 -13.77 -6.01 -10.62
C ILE A 213 -13.96 -7.49 -10.87
N GLU A 214 -12.89 -8.25 -10.67
CA GLU A 214 -12.89 -9.71 -10.73
C GLU A 214 -12.39 -10.27 -9.39
N ILE A 215 -13.18 -11.17 -8.80
CA ILE A 215 -12.82 -11.87 -7.56
C ILE A 215 -12.06 -13.14 -7.93
N CYS A 216 -10.87 -13.30 -7.37
CA CYS A 216 -10.07 -14.51 -7.57
C CYS A 216 -10.46 -15.59 -6.57
N SER A 217 -10.58 -16.83 -7.04
CA SER A 217 -10.84 -18.02 -6.20
C SER A 217 -9.65 -18.40 -5.31
N GLU A 218 -8.45 -17.98 -5.68
CA GLU A 218 -7.21 -18.21 -4.92
C GLU A 218 -6.83 -16.96 -4.12
N GLY A 219 -6.53 -17.10 -2.83
CA GLY A 219 -5.95 -15.94 -2.12
C GLY A 219 -5.98 -15.89 -0.59
N ALA A 220 -6.31 -16.97 0.13
CA ALA A 220 -6.15 -16.95 1.57
C ALA A 220 -4.68 -17.25 1.93
N ARG A 221 -3.94 -16.21 2.35
CA ARG A 221 -2.74 -16.42 3.20
C ARG A 221 -3.17 -17.30 4.36
N ASN A 222 -2.39 -18.34 4.68
CA ASN A 222 -2.67 -19.22 5.79
C ASN A 222 -1.46 -19.29 6.75
N GLU A 223 -1.71 -19.70 7.99
CA GLU A 223 -0.67 -19.77 9.02
C GLU A 223 0.44 -20.77 8.68
N VAL A 224 0.12 -21.82 7.92
CA VAL A 224 1.09 -22.83 7.47
C VAL A 224 2.15 -22.18 6.57
N ASP A 225 1.73 -21.35 5.60
CA ASP A 225 2.62 -20.57 4.74
C ASP A 225 3.54 -19.63 5.53
N LEU A 226 3.04 -19.02 6.62
CA LEU A 226 3.84 -18.14 7.46
C LEU A 226 5.00 -18.89 8.14
N ILE A 227 4.71 -20.03 8.77
CA ILE A 227 5.73 -20.83 9.47
C ILE A 227 6.77 -21.33 8.46
N GLU A 228 6.32 -21.87 7.32
CA GLU A 228 7.24 -22.34 6.28
C GLU A 228 8.18 -21.24 5.78
N ARG A 229 7.69 -20.00 5.61
CA ARG A 229 8.52 -18.85 5.21
C ARG A 229 9.57 -18.51 6.27
N ILE A 230 9.19 -18.51 7.55
CA ILE A 230 10.13 -18.26 8.67
C ILE A 230 11.20 -19.35 8.72
N GLU A 231 10.83 -20.62 8.62
CA GLU A 231 11.78 -21.74 8.62
C GLU A 231 12.73 -21.69 7.43
N LYS A 232 12.20 -21.45 6.22
CA LYS A 232 13.01 -21.28 5.00
C LYS A 232 14.01 -20.14 5.16
N LEU A 233 13.59 -18.99 5.69
CA LEU A 233 14.48 -17.86 5.95
C LEU A 233 15.61 -18.24 6.90
N ASN A 234 15.28 -18.83 8.05
CA ASN A 234 16.26 -19.20 9.06
C ASN A 234 17.26 -20.27 8.57
N LYS A 235 16.82 -21.16 7.66
CA LYS A 235 17.70 -22.11 6.97
C LYS A 235 18.71 -21.41 6.05
N ILE A 236 18.28 -20.38 5.32
CA ILE A 236 19.13 -19.62 4.38
C ILE A 236 20.11 -18.72 5.14
N VAL A 237 19.61 -17.99 6.14
CA VAL A 237 20.40 -17.03 6.90
C VAL A 237 21.38 -17.74 7.81
N GLY A 238 21.00 -18.91 8.36
CA GLY A 238 21.82 -19.71 9.26
C GLY A 238 21.92 -19.11 10.67
N LYS A 239 22.77 -19.70 11.52
CA LYS A 239 23.01 -19.27 12.90
C LYS A 239 23.94 -18.06 12.96
N ARG A 240 23.48 -16.91 12.45
CA ARG A 240 24.23 -15.65 12.51
C ARG A 240 24.21 -15.05 13.91
N GLN A 241 25.30 -14.41 14.27
CA GLN A 241 25.40 -13.60 15.48
C GLN A 241 25.19 -12.12 15.15
N TYR A 242 24.36 -11.46 15.96
CA TYR A 242 24.18 -10.01 15.93
C TYR A 242 24.45 -9.46 17.32
N GLY A 243 25.45 -8.58 17.43
CA GLY A 243 25.87 -8.06 18.75
C GLY A 243 26.36 -9.15 19.71
N GLY A 244 26.93 -10.25 19.19
CA GLY A 244 27.37 -11.39 19.99
C GLY A 244 26.27 -12.36 20.43
N LYS A 245 25.00 -12.07 20.14
CA LYS A 245 23.84 -12.94 20.44
C LYS A 245 23.44 -13.75 19.21
N THR A 246 23.14 -15.03 19.43
CA THR A 246 22.47 -15.89 18.43
C THR A 246 21.02 -16.03 18.85
N TYR A 247 20.10 -15.72 17.94
CA TYR A 247 18.67 -15.84 18.19
C TYR A 247 18.17 -17.23 17.78
N LYS A 248 17.13 -17.73 18.44
CA LYS A 248 16.43 -18.93 17.95
C LYS A 248 15.79 -18.70 16.60
N SER A 249 15.27 -17.51 16.35
CA SER A 249 14.63 -17.17 15.07
C SER A 249 14.87 -15.73 14.66
N LEU A 250 15.12 -15.56 13.37
CA LEU A 250 15.19 -14.29 12.67
C LEU A 250 13.95 -14.14 11.80
N ILE A 251 13.35 -12.94 11.83
CA ILE A 251 12.09 -12.66 11.15
C ILE A 251 12.24 -11.31 10.43
N THR A 252 11.85 -11.25 9.16
CA THR A 252 11.76 -9.96 8.43
C THR A 252 10.31 -9.48 8.38
N LEU A 253 10.14 -8.17 8.49
CA LEU A 253 8.88 -7.47 8.25
C LEU A 253 9.07 -6.60 7.00
N ASP A 254 8.55 -7.06 5.87
CA ASP A 254 8.66 -6.40 4.57
C ASP A 254 7.37 -5.62 4.28
N PHE A 255 7.46 -4.29 4.29
CA PHE A 255 6.31 -3.41 4.14
C PHE A 255 5.89 -3.29 2.68
N TYR A 256 4.71 -3.81 2.37
CA TYR A 256 4.11 -3.74 1.04
C TYR A 256 3.33 -2.47 0.81
N SER A 257 3.03 -1.69 1.84
CA SER A 257 2.40 -0.38 1.72
C SER A 257 3.17 0.62 2.57
N ASP A 258 2.92 1.91 2.33
CA ASP A 258 3.39 2.94 3.24
C ASP A 258 2.73 2.70 4.62
N MET A 259 3.44 3.02 5.70
CA MET A 259 2.96 2.88 7.07
C MET A 259 2.90 4.25 7.73
N ILE A 260 1.83 4.51 8.46
CA ILE A 260 1.69 5.71 9.29
C ILE A 260 1.98 5.30 10.75
N PRO A 261 3.22 5.43 11.25
CA PRO A 261 3.52 5.16 12.66
C PRO A 261 2.77 6.10 13.60
N ASP A 262 2.43 5.61 14.78
CA ASP A 262 1.87 6.43 15.87
C ASP A 262 2.97 7.19 16.62
N ILE A 263 3.58 8.15 15.91
CA ILE A 263 4.68 9.00 16.40
C ILE A 263 4.52 10.43 15.92
N ASP A 264 5.05 11.39 16.70
CA ASP A 264 5.18 12.78 16.28
C ASP A 264 6.27 12.92 15.21
N TYR A 265 6.13 13.90 14.31
CA TYR A 265 7.15 14.25 13.32
C TYR A 265 8.33 15.03 13.93
N ASN A 266 8.16 15.64 15.10
CA ASN A 266 9.23 16.32 15.82
C ASN A 266 10.12 15.34 16.60
N ILE A 267 10.91 14.56 15.87
CA ILE A 267 11.84 13.59 16.46
C ILE A 267 13.24 14.22 16.48
N PRO A 268 13.86 14.40 17.67
CA PRO A 268 15.23 14.89 17.75
C PRO A 268 16.23 13.89 17.15
N LEU A 269 17.46 14.34 16.89
CA LEU A 269 18.56 13.44 16.53
C LEU A 269 18.70 12.34 17.59
N LYS A 270 18.67 11.09 17.14
CA LYS A 270 18.69 9.89 17.96
C LYS A 270 19.91 9.05 17.65
N THR A 271 20.43 8.35 18.65
CA THR A 271 21.44 7.32 18.42
C THR A 271 20.83 6.12 17.68
N THR A 272 21.67 5.22 17.17
CA THR A 272 21.20 3.97 16.53
C THR A 272 20.34 3.14 17.49
N ASP A 273 20.69 3.09 18.77
CA ASP A 273 19.95 2.30 19.76
C ASP A 273 18.61 2.97 20.12
N ASP A 274 18.57 4.31 20.24
CA ASP A 274 17.31 5.05 20.39
C ASP A 274 16.36 4.83 19.21
N TYR A 275 16.91 4.64 18.01
CA TYR A 275 16.13 4.35 16.81
C TYR A 275 15.58 2.91 16.82
N LYS A 276 16.37 1.94 17.30
CA LYS A 276 15.88 0.56 17.49
C LYS A 276 14.76 0.48 18.52
N GLU A 277 14.88 1.20 19.63
CA GLU A 277 13.82 1.29 20.64
C GLU A 277 12.56 1.97 20.08
N LEU A 278 12.73 3.01 19.26
CA LEU A 278 11.61 3.63 18.55
C LEU A 278 10.91 2.61 17.65
N TRP A 279 11.66 1.80 16.89
CA TRP A 279 11.08 0.74 16.07
C TRP A 279 10.41 -0.35 16.88
N LYS A 280 10.98 -0.75 18.02
CA LYS A 280 10.35 -1.70 18.95
C LYS A 280 8.99 -1.19 19.42
N LYS A 281 8.90 0.12 19.73
CA LYS A 281 7.63 0.79 20.05
C LYS A 281 6.66 0.86 18.87
N ILE A 282 7.13 1.18 17.67
CA ILE A 282 6.29 1.29 16.46
C ILE A 282 5.70 -0.08 16.10
N LEU A 283 6.51 -1.14 16.12
CA LEU A 283 6.09 -2.47 15.71
C LEU A 283 5.15 -3.12 16.74
N ASN A 284 5.42 -2.94 18.04
CA ASN A 284 4.59 -3.40 19.16
C ASN A 284 4.00 -4.82 18.96
N LEU A 285 4.84 -5.81 18.65
CA LEU A 285 4.40 -7.14 18.20
C LEU A 285 3.81 -8.03 19.32
N GLY A 286 3.84 -7.58 20.58
CA GLY A 286 3.25 -8.30 21.71
C GLY A 286 4.03 -9.53 22.19
N PHE A 287 5.30 -9.66 21.82
CA PHE A 287 6.25 -10.67 22.30
C PHE A 287 7.65 -10.05 22.41
N ASP A 288 8.61 -10.74 23.03
CA ASP A 288 9.97 -10.22 23.18
C ASP A 288 10.84 -10.47 21.94
N TYR A 289 11.51 -9.41 21.51
CA TYR A 289 12.39 -9.41 20.34
C TYR A 289 13.35 -8.24 20.39
N ASP A 290 14.43 -8.37 19.63
CA ASP A 290 15.41 -7.32 19.40
C ASP A 290 15.30 -6.82 17.95
N VAL A 291 15.29 -5.50 17.75
CA VAL A 291 15.39 -4.90 16.41
C VAL A 291 16.84 -4.93 15.97
N ILE A 292 17.15 -5.74 14.96
CA ILE A 292 18.52 -5.99 14.52
C ILE A 292 18.95 -4.98 13.46
N LYS A 293 18.17 -4.86 12.37
CA LYS A 293 18.44 -3.96 11.24
C LYS A 293 17.14 -3.35 10.73
N VAL A 294 17.24 -2.11 10.23
CA VAL A 294 16.15 -1.40 9.59
C VAL A 294 16.68 -0.79 8.30
N TYR A 295 15.99 -1.06 7.19
CA TYR A 295 16.14 -0.34 5.93
C TYR A 295 14.82 0.38 5.68
N SER A 296 14.80 1.69 5.87
CA SER A 296 13.56 2.46 5.81
C SER A 296 13.82 3.87 5.30
N GLU A 297 12.86 4.37 4.53
CA GLU A 297 12.76 5.78 4.17
C GLU A 297 11.49 6.35 4.79
N SER A 298 11.57 7.58 5.26
CA SER A 298 10.42 8.29 5.82
C SER A 298 10.22 9.62 5.11
N ASN A 299 8.95 10.01 4.99
CA ASN A 299 8.54 11.26 4.37
C ASN A 299 7.45 11.91 5.22
N LEU A 300 7.41 13.25 5.18
CA LEU A 300 6.28 14.02 5.72
C LEU A 300 5.27 14.23 4.62
N TYR A 301 4.06 13.73 4.83
CA TYR A 301 2.99 13.85 3.87
C TYR A 301 1.73 14.40 4.55
N ARG A 302 0.96 15.14 3.76
CA ARG A 302 -0.28 15.79 4.16
C ARG A 302 -1.36 15.42 3.15
N GLY A 303 -2.42 14.76 3.63
CA GLY A 303 -3.55 14.32 2.81
C GLY A 303 -4.68 15.34 2.71
N TYR A 304 -5.74 14.91 2.04
CA TYR A 304 -7.05 15.57 2.03
C TYR A 304 -8.10 14.59 2.56
N ASP A 305 -8.89 15.03 3.53
CA ASP A 305 -9.99 14.29 4.13
C ASP A 305 -11.32 14.80 3.57
N THR A 306 -11.95 13.97 2.74
CA THR A 306 -13.25 14.29 2.11
C THR A 306 -14.43 14.19 3.07
N SER A 307 -14.19 13.75 4.30
CA SER A 307 -15.21 13.79 5.35
C SER A 307 -15.34 15.15 6.03
N LYS A 308 -14.42 16.08 5.76
CA LYS A 308 -14.47 17.45 6.27
C LYS A 308 -15.14 18.41 5.28
N PRO A 309 -15.63 19.57 5.76
CA PRO A 309 -16.06 20.65 4.88
C PRO A 309 -14.95 21.07 3.91
N VAL A 310 -15.34 21.55 2.72
CA VAL A 310 -14.41 21.92 1.64
C VAL A 310 -13.33 22.93 2.08
N GLU A 311 -13.69 23.82 3.00
CA GLU A 311 -12.82 24.87 3.54
C GLU A 311 -11.66 24.33 4.41
N ASP A 312 -11.80 23.13 4.99
CA ASP A 312 -10.84 22.54 5.94
C ASP A 312 -10.51 21.06 5.63
N MET A 313 -10.51 20.70 4.34
CA MET A 313 -10.23 19.31 3.93
C MET A 313 -8.77 18.88 4.16
N ARG A 314 -7.83 19.80 4.43
CA ARG A 314 -6.41 19.46 4.51
C ARG A 314 -6.03 18.93 5.89
N GLU A 315 -5.60 17.66 5.97
CA GLU A 315 -5.19 17.01 7.22
C GLU A 315 -3.92 17.62 7.84
N SER A 316 -3.56 17.30 9.08
CA SER A 316 -2.22 17.65 9.58
C SER A 316 -1.15 16.77 8.91
N PRO A 317 0.10 17.26 8.76
CA PRO A 317 1.17 16.40 8.27
C PRO A 317 1.43 15.24 9.24
N SER A 318 1.69 14.06 8.69
CA SER A 318 2.09 12.88 9.46
C SER A 318 3.37 12.29 8.89
N VAL A 319 4.09 11.53 9.71
CA VAL A 319 5.22 10.72 9.24
C VAL A 319 4.66 9.53 8.48
N TYR A 320 5.21 9.29 7.29
CA TYR A 320 4.96 8.10 6.51
C TYR A 320 6.28 7.35 6.38
N ILE A 321 6.27 6.07 6.69
CA ILE A 321 7.35 5.16 6.36
C ILE A 321 7.02 4.52 5.01
N GLU A 322 7.91 4.64 4.04
CA GLU A 322 7.64 4.22 2.67
C GLU A 322 7.56 2.69 2.56
N LYS A 323 6.67 2.21 1.69
CA LYS A 323 6.67 0.82 1.22
C LYS A 323 8.04 0.43 0.68
N GLY A 324 8.35 -0.85 0.75
CA GLY A 324 9.71 -1.35 0.54
C GLY A 324 10.57 -1.24 1.80
N SER A 325 10.14 -0.54 2.86
CA SER A 325 10.82 -0.60 4.15
C SER A 325 10.86 -2.02 4.70
N VAL A 326 11.93 -2.33 5.42
CA VAL A 326 12.22 -3.68 5.94
C VAL A 326 12.78 -3.56 7.34
N VAL A 327 12.25 -4.38 8.24
CA VAL A 327 12.81 -4.56 9.58
C VAL A 327 13.20 -6.00 9.79
N LEU A 328 14.45 -6.25 10.19
CA LEU A 328 14.91 -7.55 10.67
C LEU A 328 14.86 -7.55 12.19
N ILE A 329 14.13 -8.51 12.76
CA ILE A 329 14.07 -8.75 14.20
C ILE A 329 14.65 -10.14 14.53
N GLY A 330 15.10 -10.30 15.78
CA GLY A 330 15.47 -11.58 16.34
C GLY A 330 14.72 -11.86 17.63
N THR A 331 14.33 -13.10 17.85
CA THR A 331 13.65 -13.54 19.09
C THR A 331 14.16 -14.90 19.56
N ASP A 332 14.09 -15.11 20.87
CA ASP A 332 14.36 -16.39 21.54
C ASP A 332 13.07 -17.13 21.95
N GLU A 333 11.90 -16.55 21.65
CA GLU A 333 10.61 -17.21 21.78
C GLU A 333 10.45 -18.33 20.74
N ASP A 334 9.63 -19.33 21.06
CA ASP A 334 9.30 -20.39 20.09
C ASP A 334 8.33 -19.84 19.04
N ILE A 335 8.57 -20.14 17.77
CA ILE A 335 7.70 -19.67 16.67
C ILE A 335 6.27 -20.18 16.86
N ASN A 336 6.08 -21.37 17.41
CA ASN A 336 4.73 -21.91 17.64
C ASN A 336 3.95 -21.11 18.70
N ASP A 337 4.64 -20.44 19.62
CA ASP A 337 4.03 -19.62 20.68
C ASP A 337 3.65 -18.22 20.17
N ILE A 338 4.35 -17.71 19.15
CA ILE A 338 4.15 -16.35 18.61
C ILE A 338 3.48 -16.30 17.24
N LYS A 339 3.26 -17.45 16.58
CA LYS A 339 2.70 -17.51 15.21
C LYS A 339 1.38 -16.78 15.07
N ASP A 340 0.49 -16.84 16.05
CA ASP A 340 -0.84 -16.22 15.99
C ASP A 340 -0.71 -14.68 16.02
N LYS A 341 0.26 -14.17 16.79
CA LYS A 341 0.58 -12.73 16.84
C LYS A 341 1.14 -12.26 15.50
N LEU A 342 2.09 -13.01 14.94
CA LEU A 342 2.70 -12.72 13.64
C LEU A 342 1.66 -12.77 12.51
N TYR A 343 0.79 -13.77 12.51
CA TYR A 343 -0.28 -13.91 11.53
C TYR A 343 -1.33 -12.79 11.66
N SER A 344 -1.68 -12.42 12.90
CA SER A 344 -2.53 -11.25 13.16
C SER A 344 -1.90 -9.99 12.57
N VAL A 345 -0.59 -9.79 12.74
CA VAL A 345 0.14 -8.64 12.19
C VAL A 345 0.10 -8.61 10.66
N GLU A 346 0.32 -9.74 9.96
CA GLU A 346 0.19 -9.78 8.49
C GLU A 346 -1.24 -9.42 8.02
N LYS A 347 -2.25 -9.80 8.80
CA LYS A 347 -3.66 -9.54 8.47
C LYS A 347 -4.06 -8.10 8.80
N SER A 348 -3.70 -7.59 9.97
CA SER A 348 -4.14 -6.27 10.44
C SER A 348 -3.29 -5.13 9.90
N GLY A 349 -2.05 -5.39 9.51
CA GLY A 349 -1.04 -4.37 9.28
C GLY A 349 -0.54 -3.73 10.60
N ILE A 350 0.40 -2.80 10.47
CA ILE A 350 1.06 -2.08 11.59
C ILE A 350 0.81 -0.58 11.42
N GLY A 351 0.59 0.14 12.52
CA GLY A 351 0.40 1.60 12.52
C GLY A 351 -1.06 2.03 12.31
N GLN A 352 -1.25 3.26 11.86
CA GLN A 352 -2.56 3.90 11.70
C GLN A 352 -3.15 3.66 10.30
N ASN A 353 -4.48 3.84 10.19
CA ASN A 353 -5.24 3.77 8.93
C ASN A 353 -5.09 2.45 8.14
N THR A 354 -4.92 1.32 8.83
CA THR A 354 -4.74 0.03 8.16
C THR A 354 -5.96 -0.44 7.36
N ALA A 355 -7.17 0.03 7.70
CA ALA A 355 -8.37 -0.20 6.90
C ALA A 355 -8.32 0.45 5.50
N ASN A 356 -7.47 1.47 5.33
CA ASN A 356 -7.20 2.16 4.08
C ASN A 356 -5.97 1.58 3.35
N GLY A 357 -5.41 0.48 3.85
CA GLY A 357 -4.31 -0.23 3.21
C GLY A 357 -2.91 0.21 3.64
N TYR A 358 -2.80 1.11 4.60
CA TYR A 358 -1.52 1.47 5.21
C TYR A 358 -1.01 0.36 6.14
N GLY A 359 0.30 0.31 6.34
CA GLY A 359 0.91 -0.64 7.28
C GLY A 359 0.91 -2.11 6.86
N TYR A 360 0.51 -2.44 5.64
CA TYR A 360 0.49 -3.81 5.14
C TYR A 360 1.90 -4.38 5.08
N VAL A 361 2.08 -5.53 5.73
CA VAL A 361 3.36 -6.21 5.87
C VAL A 361 3.28 -7.67 5.40
N LYS A 362 4.35 -8.15 4.79
CA LYS A 362 4.61 -9.56 4.55
C LYS A 362 5.81 -9.96 5.43
N ILE A 363 5.65 -11.02 6.20
CA ILE A 363 6.69 -11.55 7.08
C ILE A 363 7.56 -12.52 6.29
N CYS A 364 8.88 -12.38 6.30
CA CYS A 364 9.78 -13.31 5.59
C CYS A 364 9.40 -13.46 4.10
N ASP A 365 9.41 -12.33 3.38
CA ASP A 365 9.05 -12.27 1.97
C ASP A 365 9.85 -13.23 1.08
N GLU A 366 9.24 -13.73 0.00
CA GLU A 366 9.85 -14.69 -0.92
C GLU A 366 11.14 -14.17 -1.58
N ILE A 367 11.28 -12.85 -1.77
CA ILE A 367 12.50 -12.24 -2.30
C ILE A 367 13.72 -12.54 -1.40
N ARG A 368 13.49 -12.78 -0.10
CA ARG A 368 14.52 -13.21 0.86
C ARG A 368 14.84 -14.69 0.73
N LEU A 369 13.84 -15.49 0.34
CA LEU A 369 13.89 -16.94 0.32
C LEU A 369 14.54 -17.49 -0.94
N ASN A 370 14.41 -16.79 -2.06
CA ASN A 370 14.96 -17.25 -3.34
C ASN A 370 16.46 -16.98 -3.49
N GLY A 371 17.07 -16.32 -2.50
CA GLY A 371 18.42 -15.78 -2.60
C GLY A 371 18.45 -14.72 -3.70
N GLY A 372 18.76 -13.47 -3.35
CA GLY A 372 19.19 -12.53 -4.37
C GLY A 372 20.44 -13.11 -5.06
N ASN A 373 20.24 -13.84 -6.16
CA ASN A 373 21.29 -14.52 -6.91
C ASN A 373 22.19 -13.50 -7.61
#